data_AF-A0A1Q4YJN1-F1
#
_entry.id   AF-A0A1Q4YJN1-F1
#
_cell.length_a   1.000
_cell.length_b   1.000
_cell.length_c   1.000
_cell.angle_alpha   90.00
_cell.angle_beta   90.00
_cell.angle_gamma   90.00
#
_symmetry.space_group_name_H-M   'P 1'
#
loop_
_entity.id
_entity.type
_entity.pdbx_description
1 polymer ?
#
loop_
_entity_poly.entity_id
_entity_poly.type
_entity_poly.pdbx_seq_one_letter_code
_entity_poly.pdbx_strand_id
1 'polypeptide(L)' 'MLGAEGGPVMASTQQRTAVPPPELAYLAYLGHTLVCDACRAGVFCATFIRLGRAWKKARR' A
#
# COMPACT_ATOMS: atom_id res chain seq x y z
N MET A 1 -26.76 -29.82 32.56
CA MET A 1 -26.25 -28.43 32.52
C MET A 1 -26.09 -28.05 31.08
N LEU A 2 -26.75 -26.96 30.68
CA LEU A 2 -26.85 -26.39 29.34
C LEU A 2 -25.54 -25.70 28.92
N GLY A 3 -25.32 -25.55 27.61
CA GLY A 3 -24.31 -24.64 27.04
C GLY A 3 -23.57 -25.27 25.85
N ALA A 4 -24.19 -25.38 24.68
CA ALA A 4 -24.35 -24.33 23.68
C ALA A 4 -23.10 -24.15 22.78
N GLU A 5 -23.35 -24.44 21.50
CA GLU A 5 -22.64 -24.09 20.26
C GLU A 5 -21.57 -22.97 20.27
N GLY A 6 -20.46 -23.23 19.56
CA GLY A 6 -19.50 -22.21 19.14
C GLY A 6 -18.78 -22.66 17.86
N GLY A 7 -19.31 -22.23 16.72
CA GLY A 7 -19.01 -22.73 15.37
C GLY A 7 -17.60 -22.46 14.82
N PRO A 8 -17.36 -22.82 13.54
CA PRO A 8 -16.05 -22.70 12.92
C PRO A 8 -15.64 -21.23 12.83
N VAL A 9 -14.38 -20.95 13.14
CA VAL A 9 -13.71 -19.66 12.99
C VAL A 9 -13.62 -19.25 11.50
N MET A 10 -14.75 -18.86 10.93
CA MET A 10 -14.87 -18.26 9.60
C MET A 10 -14.88 -16.73 9.74
N ALA A 11 -13.71 -16.13 9.88
CA ALA A 11 -13.48 -14.70 9.67
C ALA A 11 -11.99 -14.49 9.33
N SER A 12 -11.56 -14.55 8.07
CA SER A 12 -11.51 -13.35 7.23
C SER A 12 -11.11 -13.70 5.80
N THR A 13 -11.86 -14.57 5.12
CA THR A 13 -11.58 -14.90 3.70
C THR A 13 -12.19 -13.87 2.73
N GLN A 14 -12.64 -12.70 3.23
CA GLN A 14 -13.29 -11.67 2.40
C GLN A 14 -12.72 -10.26 2.56
N GLN A 15 -11.43 -10.11 2.89
CA GLN A 15 -10.74 -8.87 2.52
C GLN A 15 -10.42 -8.93 1.03
N ARG A 16 -11.45 -8.67 0.21
CA ARG A 16 -11.33 -8.37 -1.21
C ARG A 16 -10.53 -7.07 -1.34
N THR A 17 -9.22 -7.19 -1.26
CA THR A 17 -8.18 -6.50 -2.07
C THR A 17 -8.41 -5.05 -2.46
N ALA A 18 -9.06 -4.25 -1.62
CA ALA A 18 -8.98 -2.80 -1.72
C ALA A 18 -7.68 -2.39 -1.04
N VAL A 19 -6.59 -2.33 -1.80
CA VAL A 19 -5.35 -1.69 -1.32
C VAL A 19 -5.74 -0.26 -0.96
N PRO A 20 -5.59 0.17 0.30
CA PRO A 20 -6.05 1.48 0.70
C PRO A 20 -5.32 2.55 -0.14
N PRO A 21 -5.97 3.67 -0.49
CA PRO A 21 -5.36 4.73 -1.30
C PRO A 21 -3.93 5.15 -0.88
N PRO A 22 -3.57 5.26 0.42
CA PRO A 22 -2.19 5.54 0.84
C PRO A 22 -1.19 4.44 0.45
N GLU A 23 -1.60 3.18 0.48
CA GLU A 23 -0.73 2.05 0.16
C GLU A 23 -0.50 1.96 -1.35
N LEU A 24 -1.51 2.23 -2.19
CA LEU A 24 -1.31 2.35 -3.64
C LEU A 24 -0.32 3.46 -3.99
N ALA A 25 -0.42 4.62 -3.33
CA ALA A 25 0.50 5.72 -3.54
C ALA A 25 1.93 5.37 -3.08
N TYR A 26 2.06 4.59 -2.00
CA TYR A 26 3.34 4.09 -1.51
C TYR A 26 3.98 3.09 -2.48
N LEU A 27 3.22 2.10 -2.95
CA LEU A 27 3.70 1.09 -3.90
C LEU A 27 4.12 1.72 -5.24
N ALA A 28 3.37 2.71 -5.73
CA ALA A 28 3.75 3.46 -6.91
C ALA A 28 5.08 4.22 -6.70
N TYR A 29 5.24 4.86 -5.54
CA TYR A 29 6.45 5.58 -5.18
C TYR A 29 7.67 4.64 -5.11
N LEU A 30 7.55 3.50 -4.43
CA LEU A 30 8.60 2.49 -4.34
C LEU A 30 8.92 1.87 -5.71
N GLY A 31 7.89 1.44 -6.45
CA GLY A 31 8.05 0.85 -7.78
C GLY A 31 8.82 1.78 -8.72
N HIS A 32 8.54 3.08 -8.66
CA HIS A 32 9.29 4.06 -9.46
C HIS A 32 10.77 4.12 -9.07
N THR A 33 11.11 4.12 -7.77
CA THR A 33 12.52 4.16 -7.33
C THR A 33 13.32 2.94 -7.74
N LEU A 34 12.68 1.77 -7.87
CA LEU A 34 13.33 0.52 -8.24
C LEU A 34 13.61 0.40 -9.74
N VAL A 35 12.78 1.03 -10.58
CA VAL A 35 12.86 0.89 -12.05
C VAL A 35 13.50 2.11 -12.72
N CYS A 36 13.41 3.30 -12.13
CA CYS A 36 13.93 4.52 -12.74
C CYS A 36 15.44 4.66 -12.55
N ASP A 37 16.20 4.67 -13.65
CA ASP A 37 17.66 4.82 -13.61
C ASP A 37 18.11 6.12 -12.96
N ALA A 38 17.38 7.23 -13.17
CA ALA A 38 17.67 8.49 -12.49
C ALA A 38 17.58 8.36 -10.96
N CYS A 39 16.55 7.66 -10.46
CA CYS A 39 16.41 7.40 -9.03
C CYS A 39 17.51 6.46 -8.52
N ARG A 40 17.84 5.41 -9.28
CA ARG A 40 18.91 4.45 -8.95
C ARG A 40 20.30 5.09 -8.94
N ALA A 41 20.54 6.04 -9.83
CA ALA A 41 21.78 6.82 -9.89
C ALA A 41 21.83 7.96 -8.86
N GLY A 42 20.78 8.15 -8.06
CA GLY A 42 20.72 9.20 -7.05
C GLY A 42 20.64 10.62 -7.64
N VAL A 43 20.25 10.77 -8.90
CA VAL A 43 20.12 12.07 -9.56
C VAL A 43 18.68 12.59 -9.49
N PHE A 44 18.49 13.87 -9.84
CA PHE A 44 17.19 14.52 -9.76
C PHE A 44 16.15 13.81 -10.65
N CYS A 45 15.00 13.46 -10.04
CA CYS A 45 13.85 12.91 -10.75
C CYS A 45 12.56 13.64 -10.33
N ALA A 46 11.95 14.37 -11.26
CA ALA A 46 10.70 15.09 -11.00
C ALA A 46 9.53 14.15 -10.65
N THR A 47 9.49 12.97 -11.26
CA THR A 47 8.44 11.96 -11.02
C THR A 47 8.50 11.44 -9.59
N PHE A 48 9.69 11.08 -9.09
CA PHE A 48 9.91 10.70 -7.69
C PHE A 48 9.37 11.75 -6.71
N ILE A 49 9.66 13.05 -6.94
CA ILE A 49 9.17 14.15 -6.09
C ILE A 49 7.64 14.23 -6.12
N ARG A 50 7.01 14.07 -7.30
CA ARG A 50 5.55 14.09 -7.45
C ARG A 50 4.89 12.92 -6.71
N LEU A 51 5.42 11.71 -6.85
CA LEU A 51 4.89 10.53 -6.16
C LEU A 51 5.08 10.63 -4.64
N GLY A 52 6.23 11.10 -4.17
CA GLY A 52 6.46 11.33 -2.74
C GLY A 52 5.49 12.35 -2.13
N ARG A 53 5.13 13.40 -2.88
CA ARG A 53 4.08 14.35 -2.48
C ARG A 53 2.69 13.70 -2.47
N ALA A 54 2.36 12.88 -3.45
CA ALA A 54 1.08 12.18 -3.52
C ALA A 54 0.91 11.21 -2.34
N TRP A 55 1.93 10.40 -2.04
CA TRP A 55 1.93 9.52 -0.87
C TRP A 55 1.79 10.29 0.44
N LYS A 56 2.55 11.39 0.61
CA LYS A 56 2.45 12.25 1.80
C LYS A 56 1.05 12.85 1.99
N LYS A 57 0.35 13.18 0.90
CA LYS A 57 -1.05 13.64 0.96
C LYS A 57 -2.01 12.52 1.30
N ALA A 58 -1.82 11.32 0.74
CA ALA A 58 -2.72 10.19 0.94
C ALA A 58 -2.66 9.61 2.37
N ARG A 59 -1.55 9.82 3.10
CA ARG A 59 -1.36 9.37 4.49
C ARG A 59 -1.76 10.39 5.56
N ARG A 60 -2.15 11.60 5.17
CA ARG A 60 -2.54 12.68 6.08
C ARG A 60 -4.06 12.75 6.17
#